data_AF-A0A512NNB0-F1
#
_entry.id   AF-A0A512NNB0-F1
#
_cell.length_a   1.000
_cell.length_b   1.000
_cell.length_c   1.000
_cell.angle_alpha   90.00
_cell.angle_beta   90.00
_cell.angle_gamma   90.00
#
_symmetry.space_group_name_H-M   'P 1'
#
loop_
_entity.id
_entity.type
_entity.pdbx_description
1 polymer ?
#
loop_
_entity_poly.entity_id
_entity_poly.type
_entity_poly.pdbx_seq_one_letter_code
_entity_poly.pdbx_strand_id
1 'polypeptide(L)' 'MNQCICIEAARAALARASWVRGQAPAYGEDAIIDLLADIRLWCEEAGLDFSRCSHLAWVFHAGSEGAAS' A
#
# COMPACT_ATOMS: atom_id res chain seq x y z
N MET A 1 -2.62 -9.28 -12.79
CA MET A 1 -1.51 -8.36 -12.43
C MET A 1 -0.40 -9.19 -11.82
N ASN A 2 0.86 -9.07 -12.26
CA ASN A 2 1.93 -9.96 -11.78
C ASN A 2 2.26 -9.63 -10.31
N GLN A 3 2.20 -10.62 -9.41
CA GLN A 3 2.39 -10.44 -7.96
C GLN A 3 3.72 -9.74 -7.62
N CYS A 4 4.76 -10.03 -8.41
CA CYS A 4 6.08 -9.41 -8.29
C CYS A 4 6.05 -7.88 -8.47
N ILE A 5 5.24 -7.36 -9.39
CA ILE A 5 5.12 -5.92 -9.66
C ILE A 5 4.49 -5.19 -8.46
N CYS A 6 3.53 -5.83 -7.78
CA CYS A 6 2.85 -5.23 -6.62
C CYS A 6 3.81 -5.10 -5.43
N ILE A 7 4.67 -6.10 -5.22
CA ILE A 7 5.67 -6.11 -4.14
C ILE A 7 6.75 -5.05 -4.42
N GLU A 8 7.25 -4.95 -5.64
CA GLU A 8 8.25 -3.94 -6.01
C GLU A 8 7.70 -2.52 -5.86
N ALA A 9 6.45 -2.27 -6.27
CA ALA A 9 5.79 -0.98 -6.08
C ALA A 9 5.66 -0.63 -4.58
N ALA A 10 5.28 -1.60 -3.74
CA ALA A 10 5.21 -1.40 -2.29
C ALA A 10 6.60 -1.11 -1.68
N ARG A 11 7.63 -1.84 -2.11
CA ARG A 11 9.03 -1.60 -1.67
C ARG A 11 9.54 -0.23 -2.09
N ALA A 12 9.20 0.23 -3.29
CA ALA A 12 9.57 1.56 -3.78
C ALA A 12 8.87 2.67 -2.99
N ALA A 13 7.57 2.52 -2.71
CA ALA A 13 6.81 3.45 -1.87
C ALA A 13 7.41 3.53 -0.45
N LEU A 14 7.74 2.38 0.15
CA LEU A 14 8.36 2.31 1.47
C LEU A 14 9.73 3.00 1.49
N ALA A 15 10.60 2.69 0.52
CA ALA A 15 11.91 3.30 0.43
C ALA A 15 11.83 4.83 0.27
N ARG A 16 10.84 5.31 -0.48
CA ARG A 16 10.62 6.75 -0.65
C ARG A 16 10.17 7.41 0.65
N ALA A 17 9.26 6.78 1.39
CA ALA A 17 8.77 7.27 2.68
C ALA A 17 9.91 7.33 3.72
N SER A 18 10.72 6.27 3.84
CA SER A 18 11.90 6.25 4.72
C SER A 18 12.89 7.35 4.36
N TRP A 19 13.12 7.60 3.07
CA TRP A 19 14.03 8.65 2.63
C TRP A 19 13.55 10.06 2.99
N VAL A 20 12.25 10.37 2.87
CA VAL A 20 11.67 11.65 3.33
C VAL A 20 11.91 11.87 4.82
N ARG A 21 11.88 10.79 5.61
CA ARG A 21 12.12 10.80 7.06
C ARG A 21 13.61 10.79 7.44
N GLY A 22 14.53 10.80 6.47
CA GLY A 22 15.98 10.69 6.71
C GLY A 22 16.42 9.34 7.28
N GLN A 23 15.58 8.30 7.14
CA GLN A 23 15.83 6.95 7.64
C GLN A 23 16.26 6.03 6.50
N ALA A 24 17.03 4.99 6.83
CA ALA A 24 17.30 3.91 5.90
C ALA A 24 16.02 3.09 5.65
N PRO A 25 15.75 2.62 4.41
CA PRO A 25 14.63 1.72 4.15
C PRO A 25 14.76 0.44 4.98
N ALA A 26 13.79 0.21 5.86
CA ALA A 26 13.61 -1.08 6.52
C ALA A 26 12.45 -1.82 5.85
N TYR A 27 12.57 -3.14 5.70
CA TYR A 27 11.54 -3.98 5.06
C TYR A 27 10.89 -4.96 6.05
N GLY A 28 11.01 -4.67 7.35
CA GLY A 28 10.34 -5.43 8.41
C GLY A 28 8.85 -5.08 8.53
N GLU A 29 8.13 -5.87 9.31
CA GLU A 29 6.70 -5.68 9.58
C GLU A 29 6.38 -4.27 10.09
N ASP A 30 7.19 -3.75 11.04
CA ASP A 30 7.02 -2.40 11.59
C ASP A 30 7.08 -1.30 10.51
N ALA A 31 7.98 -1.44 9.54
CA ALA A 31 8.13 -0.47 8.47
C ALA A 31 6.92 -0.48 7.51
N ILE A 32 6.33 -1.66 7.28
CA ILE A 32 5.11 -1.80 6.50
C ILE A 32 3.93 -1.18 7.25
N ILE A 33 3.82 -1.42 8.56
CA ILE A 33 2.79 -0.83 9.42
C ILE A 33 2.87 0.70 9.38
N ASP A 34 4.06 1.26 9.54
CA ASP A 34 4.30 2.72 9.46
C ASP A 34 3.88 3.31 8.12
N LEU A 35 4.18 2.63 7.01
CA LEU A 35 3.77 3.07 5.67
C LEU A 35 2.25 3.06 5.52
N LEU A 36 1.58 2.02 6.00
CA LEU A 36 0.12 1.94 5.95
C LEU A 36 -0.53 3.03 6.81
N ALA A 37 0.07 3.36 7.96
CA ALA A 37 -0.37 4.46 8.80
C ALA A 37 -0.22 5.82 8.09
N ASP A 38 0.92 6.07 7.42
CA ASP A 38 1.14 7.27 6.63
C ASP A 38 0.12 7.43 5.49
N ILE A 39 -0.14 6.35 4.74
CA ILE A 39 -1.12 6.37 3.65
C ILE A 39 -2.51 6.70 4.19
N ARG A 40 -2.88 6.11 5.33
CA ARG A 40 -4.17 6.39 5.96
C ARG A 40 -4.29 7.86 6.37
N LEU A 41 -3.26 8.42 7.02
CA LEU A 41 -3.24 9.83 7.40
C LEU A 41 -3.35 10.74 6.17
N TRP A 42 -2.63 10.42 5.09
CA TRP A 42 -2.71 11.16 3.84
C TRP A 42 -4.11 11.11 3.22
N CYS A 43 -4.79 9.96 3.26
CA CYS A 43 -6.17 9.86 2.82
C CYS A 43 -7.10 10.76 3.64
N GLU A 44 -6.94 10.80 4.96
CA GLU A 44 -7.72 11.67 5.84
C GLU A 44 -7.53 13.16 5.49
N GLU A 45 -6.27 13.60 5.32
CA GLU A 45 -5.94 14.97 4.89
C GLU A 45 -6.47 15.32 3.48
N ALA A 46 -6.50 14.33 2.59
CA ALA A 46 -7.01 14.49 1.22
C ALA A 46 -8.55 14.37 1.12
N GLY A 47 -9.25 14.07 2.21
CA GLY A 47 -10.70 13.81 2.20
C GLY A 47 -11.09 12.51 1.49
N LEU A 48 -10.17 11.55 1.40
CA LEU A 48 -10.38 10.22 0.83
C LEU A 48 -10.79 9.22 1.90
N ASP A 49 -11.84 8.45 1.64
CA ASP A 49 -12.25 7.35 2.52
C ASP A 49 -11.33 6.13 2.31
N PHE A 50 -10.35 5.98 3.19
CA PHE A 50 -9.40 4.87 3.15
C PHE A 50 -10.09 3.50 3.22
N SER A 51 -11.18 3.37 3.99
CA SER A 51 -11.92 2.10 4.11
C SER A 51 -12.58 1.75 2.77
N ARG A 52 -13.15 2.73 2.10
CA ARG A 52 -13.71 2.56 0.75
C ARG A 52 -12.61 2.22 -0.27
N CYS A 53 -11.47 2.89 -0.22
CA CYS A 53 -10.32 2.58 -1.08
C CYS A 53 -9.82 1.15 -0.87
N SER A 54 -9.69 0.71 0.39
CA SER A 54 -9.30 -0.65 0.75
C SER A 54 -10.31 -1.69 0.26
N HIS A 55 -11.61 -1.43 0.44
CA HIS A 55 -12.66 -2.31 -0.05
C HIS A 55 -12.64 -2.43 -1.58
N LEU A 56 -12.47 -1.31 -2.30
CA LEU A 56 -12.34 -1.33 -3.77
C LEU A 56 -11.11 -2.12 -4.21
N ALA A 57 -9.96 -1.92 -3.56
CA ALA A 57 -8.75 -2.69 -3.84
C ALA A 57 -9.00 -4.19 -3.66
N TRP A 58 -9.65 -4.60 -2.56
CA TRP A 58 -10.05 -5.98 -2.35
C TRP A 58 -10.98 -6.50 -3.46
N VAL A 59 -12.02 -5.76 -3.84
CA VAL A 59 -12.95 -6.15 -4.92
C VAL A 59 -12.21 -6.34 -6.25
N PHE A 60 -11.31 -5.42 -6.61
CA PHE A 60 -10.54 -5.53 -7.86
C PHE A 60 -9.56 -6.70 -7.85
N HIS A 61 -8.95 -7.00 -6.69
CA HIS A 61 -8.02 -8.11 -6.56
C HIS A 61 -8.72 -9.48 -6.44
N ALA A 62 -9.77 -9.60 -5.63
CA ALA A 62 -10.57 -10.83 -5.50
C ALA A 62 -11.36 -11.14 -6.77
N GLY A 63 -11.87 -10.11 -7.46
CA GLY A 63 -12.54 -10.26 -8.76
C GLY A 63 -11.60 -10.76 -9.87
N SER A 64 -10.28 -10.52 -9.74
CA SER A 64 -9.29 -11.05 -10.67
C SER A 64 -8.96 -12.54 -10.46
N GLU A 65 -9.34 -13.12 -9.31
CA GLU A 65 -9.26 -14.57 -9.05
C GLU A 65 -10.55 -15.31 -9.43
N GLY A 66 -11.70 -14.62 -9.45
CA GLY A 66 -13.02 -15.20 -9.77
C GLY A 66 -13.43 -15.23 -11.24
N ALA A 67 -12.66 -14.61 -12.15
CA ALA A 67 -12.94 -14.62 -13.60
C ALA A 67 -12.30 -15.80 -14.35
N ALA A 68 -11.81 -16.80 -13.62
CA ALA A 68 -11.34 -18.08 -14.14
C ALA A 68 -12.11 -19.23 -13.48
N SER A 69 -13.40 -19.37 -13.80
CA SER A 69 -14.20 -20.58 -13.56
C SER A 69 -15.29 -20.69 -14.60
#